data_AF-D9UBC3-F1
#
_entry.id   AF-D9UBC3-F1
#
_cell.length_a   1.000
_cell.length_b   1.000
_cell.length_c   1.000
_cell.angle_alpha   90.00
_cell.angle_beta   90.00
_cell.angle_gamma   90.00
#
_symmetry.space_group_name_H-M   'P 1'
#
loop_
_entity.id
_entity.type
_entity.pdbx_description
1 polymer ?
#
loop_
_entity_poly.entity_id
_entity_poly.type
_entity_poly.pdbx_seq_one_letter_code
_entity_poly.pdbx_strand_id
1 'polypeptide(L)'
;SLRRGIDKAVAKVVEQLLANAKEIETKEEIAATAAISAGDKEIGELIAEALDKVGKEGVVTVEESNTFGTELELTEGMSFDKGYLSPYFVTDVDRQEAVLEDAYVLLVESKIS
;
A
#
# COMPACT_ATOMS: atom_id res chain seq x y z
N SER A 1 -14.71 -33.74 13.28
CA SER A 1 -15.66 -32.90 14.06
C SER A 1 -15.00 -31.76 14.84
N LEU A 2 -13.67 -31.63 14.90
CA LEU A 2 -12.98 -30.50 15.55
C LEU A 2 -12.72 -29.31 14.61
N ARG A 3 -12.17 -29.56 13.42
CA ARG A 3 -11.89 -28.53 12.39
C ARG A 3 -13.11 -27.66 12.07
N ARG A 4 -14.27 -28.28 11.83
CA ARG A 4 -15.53 -27.57 11.57
C ARG A 4 -15.99 -26.68 12.74
N GLY A 5 -15.63 -27.02 13.97
CA GLY A 5 -15.89 -26.19 15.15
C GLY A 5 -14.96 -24.97 15.20
N ILE A 6 -13.69 -25.17 14.88
CA ILE A 6 -12.68 -24.12 14.77
C ILE A 6 -13.07 -23.13 13.65
N ASP A 7 -13.45 -23.62 12.47
CA ASP A 7 -13.84 -22.77 11.34
C ASP A 7 -15.03 -21.87 11.70
N LYS A 8 -16.02 -22.41 12.42
CA LYS A 8 -17.18 -21.64 12.91
C LYS A 8 -16.79 -20.61 13.96
N ALA A 9 -15.87 -20.95 14.86
CA ALA A 9 -15.37 -20.03 15.87
C ALA A 9 -14.61 -18.87 15.22
N VAL A 10 -13.71 -19.17 14.27
CA VAL A 10 -12.97 -18.15 13.50
C VAL A 10 -13.93 -17.23 12.77
N ALA A 11 -14.92 -17.78 12.05
CA ALA A 11 -15.90 -16.97 11.34
C ALA A 11 -16.65 -16.00 12.29
N LYS A 12 -17.07 -16.48 13.47
CA LYS A 12 -17.75 -15.65 14.47
C LYS A 12 -16.84 -14.59 15.09
N VAL A 13 -15.56 -14.89 15.30
CA VAL A 13 -14.59 -13.92 15.80
C VAL A 13 -14.34 -12.83 14.76
N VAL A 14 -14.15 -13.20 13.49
CA VAL A 14 -13.95 -12.24 12.39
C VAL A 14 -15.18 -11.33 12.26
N GLU A 15 -16.39 -11.88 12.29
CA GLU A 15 -17.64 -11.12 12.26
C GLU A 15 -17.70 -10.08 13.40
N GLN A 16 -17.34 -10.49 14.62
CA GLN A 16 -17.34 -9.58 15.78
C GLN A 16 -16.25 -8.51 15.68
N LEU A 17 -15.06 -8.85 15.18
CA LEU A 17 -13.97 -7.90 14.98
C LEU A 17 -14.35 -6.83 13.95
N LEU A 18 -14.98 -7.24 12.84
CA LEU A 18 -15.49 -6.31 11.84
C LEU A 18 -16.61 -5.43 12.39
N ALA A 19 -17.53 -5.98 13.19
CA ALA A 19 -18.60 -5.20 13.84
C ALA A 19 -18.07 -4.18 14.86
N ASN A 20 -16.92 -4.47 15.48
CA ASN A 20 -16.27 -3.56 16.43
C ASN A 20 -15.28 -2.60 15.75
N ALA A 21 -14.96 -2.81 14.46
CA ALA A 21 -14.03 -1.97 13.75
C ALA A 21 -14.61 -0.55 13.62
N LYS A 22 -13.79 0.44 13.96
CA LYS A 22 -14.14 1.85 13.78
C LYS A 22 -13.55 2.31 12.46
N GLU A 23 -14.41 2.70 11.53
CA GLU A 23 -13.98 3.37 10.32
C GLU A 23 -13.43 4.75 10.67
N ILE A 24 -12.26 5.08 10.12
CA ILE A 24 -11.65 6.40 10.25
C ILE A 24 -11.88 7.16 8.96
N GLU A 25 -12.45 8.35 9.06
CA GLU A 25 -12.81 9.14 7.87
C GLU A 25 -12.14 10.51 7.86
N THR A 26 -11.68 10.99 9.01
CA THR A 26 -11.10 12.32 9.12
C THR A 26 -9.59 12.29 9.00
N LYS A 27 -9.03 13.36 8.43
CA LYS A 27 -7.59 13.55 8.30
C LYS A 27 -6.90 13.50 9.66
N GLU A 28 -7.53 13.99 10.72
CA GLU A 28 -6.99 13.96 12.08
C GLU A 28 -6.91 12.53 12.65
N GLU A 29 -7.91 11.68 12.40
CA GLU A 29 -7.89 10.28 12.83
C GLU A 29 -6.80 9.48 12.10
N ILE A 30 -6.64 9.75 10.80
CA ILE A 30 -5.56 9.17 9.99
C ILE A 30 -4.19 9.63 10.51
N ALA A 31 -4.01 10.94 10.73
CA ALA A 31 -2.76 11.51 11.24
C ALA A 31 -2.39 10.94 12.61
N ALA A 32 -3.36 10.85 13.53
CA ALA A 32 -3.14 10.29 14.86
C ALA A 32 -2.74 8.82 14.81
N THR A 33 -3.40 8.02 13.96
CA THR A 33 -3.10 6.59 13.81
C THR A 33 -1.72 6.38 13.17
N ALA A 34 -1.41 7.14 12.12
CA ALA A 34 -0.11 7.11 11.45
C ALA A 34 1.01 7.56 12.39
N ALA A 35 0.80 8.63 13.18
CA ALA A 35 1.76 9.13 14.15
C ALA A 35 2.04 8.10 15.26
N ILE A 36 1.02 7.42 15.78
CA ILE A 36 1.19 6.35 16.77
C ILE A 36 1.97 5.18 16.17
N SER A 37 1.69 4.82 14.92
CA SER A 37 2.38 3.72 14.23
C SER A 37 3.84 4.04 13.91
N ALA A 38 4.13 5.29 13.52
CA ALA A 38 5.47 5.74 13.18
C ALA A 38 6.30 6.16 14.42
N GLY A 39 5.64 6.47 15.54
CA GLY A 39 6.27 7.04 16.73
C GLY A 39 6.64 8.52 16.60
N ASP A 40 6.21 9.18 15.52
CA ASP A 40 6.55 10.56 15.19
C ASP A 40 5.30 11.31 14.67
N LYS A 41 5.05 12.48 15.27
CA LYS A 41 3.89 13.32 14.93
C LYS A 41 4.04 14.01 13.57
N GLU A 42 5.24 14.47 13.22
CA GLU A 42 5.49 15.15 11.94
C GLU A 42 5.32 14.17 10.77
N ILE A 43 5.81 12.93 10.93
CA ILE A 43 5.60 11.87 9.93
C ILE A 43 4.12 11.52 9.78
N GLY A 44 3.38 11.42 10.89
CA GLY A 44 1.94 11.15 10.83
C GLY A 44 1.14 12.24 10.10
N GLU A 45 1.50 13.51 10.30
CA GLU A 45 0.89 14.64 9.59
C GLU A 45 1.19 14.60 8.09
N LEU A 46 2.45 14.32 7.71
CA LEU A 46 2.87 14.15 6.31
C LEU A 46 2.10 13.02 5.61
N ILE A 47 1.96 11.85 6.26
CA ILE A 47 1.21 10.72 5.72
C ILE A 47 -0.26 11.07 5.53
N ALA A 48 -0.87 11.75 6.49
CA ALA A 48 -2.26 12.17 6.38
C ALA A 48 -2.47 13.20 5.26
N GLU A 49 -1.52 14.11 5.06
CA GLU A 49 -1.54 15.04 3.92
C GLU A 49 -1.37 14.31 2.57
N ALA A 50 -0.50 13.30 2.51
CA ALA A 50 -0.32 12.47 1.33
C ALA A 50 -1.63 11.76 0.94
N LEU A 51 -2.26 11.07 1.90
CA LEU A 51 -3.51 10.33 1.66
C LEU A 51 -4.67 11.25 1.27
N ASP A 52 -4.74 12.45 1.83
CA ASP A 52 -5.73 13.47 1.51
C ASP A 52 -5.58 13.99 0.06
N LYS A 53 -4.34 14.18 -0.40
CA LYS A 53 -4.04 14.60 -1.78
C LYS A 53 -4.24 13.49 -2.81
N VAL A 54 -3.91 12.25 -2.47
CA VAL A 54 -3.95 11.07 -3.34
C VAL A 54 -5.38 10.49 -3.47
N GLY A 55 -6.20 10.65 -2.43
CA GLY A 55 -7.56 10.11 -2.38
C GLY A 55 -7.61 8.61 -2.03
N LYS A 56 -8.83 8.05 -1.90
CA LYS A 56 -9.05 6.68 -1.37
C LYS A 56 -8.46 5.54 -2.21
N GLU A 57 -8.16 5.76 -3.49
CA GLU A 57 -7.73 4.71 -4.43
C GLU A 57 -6.32 4.90 -4.96
N GLY A 58 -5.62 5.97 -4.59
CA GLY A 58 -4.29 6.21 -5.12
C GLY A 58 -3.20 5.47 -4.35
N VAL A 59 -2.08 5.22 -5.03
CA VAL A 59 -0.95 4.46 -4.51
C VAL A 59 0.08 5.40 -3.94
N VAL A 60 0.55 5.12 -2.72
CA VAL A 60 1.65 5.86 -2.08
C VAL A 60 2.93 5.02 -2.22
N THR A 61 3.94 5.58 -2.87
CA THR A 61 5.28 4.99 -2.98
C THR A 61 6.26 5.76 -2.11
N VAL A 62 7.23 5.06 -1.54
CA VAL A 62 8.32 5.65 -0.76
C VAL A 62 9.62 5.43 -1.51
N GLU A 63 10.33 6.53 -1.76
CA GLU A 63 11.65 6.53 -2.40
C GLU A 63 12.69 7.09 -1.43
N GLU A 64 13.87 6.48 -1.39
CA GLU A 64 14.98 6.96 -0.60
C GLU A 64 15.73 8.04 -1.39
N SER A 65 15.76 9.27 -0.87
CA SER A 65 16.49 10.38 -1.45
C SER A 65 17.70 10.75 -0.60
N ASN A 66 18.78 11.16 -1.26
CA ASN A 66 19.99 11.66 -0.60
C ASN A 66 19.84 13.12 -0.10
N THR A 67 18.69 13.75 -0.34
CA THR A 67 18.39 15.11 0.11
C THR A 67 17.96 15.12 1.57
N PHE A 68 18.31 16.17 2.31
CA PHE A 68 17.89 16.32 3.70
C PHE A 68 16.42 16.74 3.78
N GLY A 69 15.59 15.91 4.38
CA GLY A 69 14.17 16.19 4.65
C GLY A 69 13.24 15.17 4.00
N THR A 70 11.95 15.25 4.36
CA THR A 70 10.88 14.45 3.75
C THR A 70 10.09 15.35 2.81
N GLU A 71 10.09 15.02 1.52
CA GLU A 71 9.32 15.74 0.51
C GLU A 71 8.14 14.89 0.03
N LEU A 72 7.03 15.55 -0.29
CA LEU A 72 5.85 14.94 -0.88
C LEU A 72 5.74 15.37 -2.34
N GLU A 73 5.93 14.42 -3.25
CA GLU A 73 5.71 14.62 -4.69
C GLU A 73 4.46 13.85 -5.14
N LEU A 74 3.63 14.51 -5.95
CA LEU A 74 2.44 13.89 -6.55
C LEU A 74 2.72 13.62 -8.03
N THR A 75 2.82 12.35 -8.39
CA THR A 75 3.10 11.92 -9.77
C THR A 75 1.84 11.29 -10.37
N GLU A 76 1.53 11.65 -11.61
CA GLU A 76 0.47 10.98 -12.37
C GLU A 76 0.97 9.60 -12.83
N GLY A 77 0.37 8.55 -12.28
CA GLY A 77 0.74 7.16 -12.55
C GLY A 77 -0.45 6.21 -12.49
N MET A 78 -0.22 4.95 -12.84
CA MET A 78 -1.23 3.90 -12.81
C MET A 78 -0.62 2.61 -12.25
N SER A 79 -1.40 1.91 -11.43
CA SER A 79 -1.03 0.61 -10.87
C SER A 79 -1.99 -0.48 -11.35
N PHE A 80 -1.50 -1.71 -11.46
CA PHE A 80 -2.28 -2.88 -11.83
C PHE A 80 -2.06 -3.99 -10.79
N ASP A 81 -3.11 -4.76 -10.49
CA ASP A 81 -3.05 -5.92 -9.57
C ASP A 81 -2.35 -7.16 -10.18
N LYS A 82 -1.40 -6.96 -11.10
CA LYS A 82 -0.67 -8.03 -11.79
C LYS A 82 0.83 -7.85 -11.58
N GLY A 83 1.49 -8.92 -11.11
CA GLY A 83 2.93 -8.98 -10.98
C GLY A 83 3.65 -9.46 -12.24
N TYR A 84 4.97 -9.49 -12.17
CA TYR A 84 5.83 -10.04 -13.21
C TYR A 84 5.67 -11.57 -13.35
N LEU A 85 5.90 -12.09 -14.56
CA LEU A 85 5.72 -13.53 -14.85
C LEU A 85 6.80 -14.42 -14.20
N SER A 86 8.00 -13.88 -14.00
CA SER A 86 9.15 -14.63 -13.49
C SER A 86 9.98 -13.80 -12.52
N PRO A 87 10.46 -14.38 -11.41
CA PRO A 87 11.38 -13.71 -10.48
C PRO A 87 12.70 -13.25 -11.13
N TYR A 88 13.06 -13.77 -12.32
CA TYR A 88 14.23 -13.31 -13.06
C TYR A 88 14.14 -11.87 -13.56
N PHE A 89 12.96 -11.23 -13.48
CA PHE A 89 12.80 -9.80 -13.80
C PHE A 89 13.17 -8.85 -12.66
N VAL A 90 13.49 -9.37 -11.46
CA VAL A 90 13.88 -8.55 -10.31
C VAL A 90 15.21 -7.86 -10.59
N THR A 91 15.23 -6.53 -10.47
CA THR A 91 16.44 -5.70 -10.60
C THR A 91 16.96 -5.24 -9.24
N ASP A 92 16.06 -5.04 -8.26
CA ASP A 92 16.39 -4.80 -6.86
C ASP A 92 16.17 -6.08 -6.05
N VAL A 93 17.26 -6.76 -5.71
CA VAL A 93 17.23 -8.06 -5.02
C VAL A 93 16.80 -7.93 -3.56
N ASP A 94 17.09 -6.80 -2.92
CA ASP A 94 16.80 -6.58 -1.50
C ASP A 94 15.31 -6.28 -1.31
N ARG A 95 14.73 -5.47 -2.21
CA ARG A 95 13.29 -5.15 -2.22
C ARG A 95 12.43 -6.18 -2.96
N GLN A 96 13.05 -7.07 -3.74
CA GLN A 96 12.38 -8.01 -4.65
C GLN A 96 11.49 -7.32 -5.70
N GLU A 97 11.96 -6.18 -6.20
CA GLU A 97 11.22 -5.30 -7.13
C GLU A 97 11.91 -5.25 -8.51
N ALA A 98 11.12 -4.97 -9.55
CA ALA A 98 11.62 -4.70 -10.90
C ALA A 98 11.47 -3.21 -11.18
N VAL A 99 12.56 -2.46 -11.01
CA VAL A 99 12.64 -1.01 -11.24
C VAL A 99 13.29 -0.76 -12.59
N LEU A 100 12.63 0.03 -13.45
CA LEU A 100 13.07 0.38 -14.80
C LEU A 100 12.86 1.89 -15.02
N GLU A 101 13.89 2.57 -15.51
CA GLU A 101 13.87 4.00 -15.85
C GLU A 101 13.78 4.18 -17.38
N ASP A 102 13.09 5.22 -17.84
CA ASP A 102 12.93 5.57 -19.27
C ASP A 102 12.52 4.39 -20.18
N ALA A 103 11.67 3.50 -19.67
CA ALA A 103 11.28 2.27 -20.35
C ALA A 103 10.09 2.47 -21.31
N TYR A 104 10.12 1.76 -22.43
CA TYR A 104 8.98 1.68 -23.34
C TYR A 104 7.94 0.67 -22.83
N VAL A 105 6.67 1.07 -22.83
CA VAL A 105 5.54 0.20 -22.47
C VAL A 105 4.84 -0.29 -23.73
N LEU A 106 4.69 -1.60 -23.87
CA LEU A 106 3.92 -2.25 -24.94
C LEU A 106 2.76 -3.04 -24.34
N LEU A 107 1.55 -2.76 -24.80
CA LEU A 107 0.33 -3.46 -24.39
C LEU A 107 -0.24 -4.23 -25.58
N VAL A 108 -0.51 -5.53 -25.37
CA VAL A 108 -1.10 -6.41 -26.37
C VAL A 108 -2.26 -7.17 -25.72
N GLU A 109 -3.44 -7.13 -26.34
CA GLU A 109 -4.65 -7.79 -25.80
C GLU A 109 -4.62 -9.31 -26.01
N SER A 110 -4.01 -9.77 -27.11
CA SER A 110 -3.90 -11.19 -27.42
C SER A 110 -2.80 -11.89 -26.62
N LYS A 111 -3.01 -13.16 -26.30
CA LYS A 111 -1.97 -14.01 -25.69
C LYS A 111 -0.75 -14.13 -26.63
N ILE A 112 0.43 -13.81 -26.10
CA ILE A 112 1.71 -14.06 -26.76
C ILE A 112 2.08 -15.54 -26.56
N SER A 113 2.39 -16.25 -27.66
CA SER A 113 2.75 -17.68 -27.66
C SER A 113 4.13 -17.90 -28.24
#